data_AF-A0A1B3NG07-F1
#
_entry.id   AF-A0A1B3NG07-F1
#
_cell.length_a   1.000
_cell.length_b   1.000
_cell.length_c   1.000
_cell.angle_alpha   90.00
_cell.angle_beta   90.00
_cell.angle_gamma   90.00
#
_symmetry.space_group_name_H-M   'P 1'
#
loop_
_entity.id
_entity.type
_entity.pdbx_description
1 polymer ?
#
loop_
_entity_poly.entity_id
_entity_poly.type
_entity_poly.pdbx_seq_one_letter_code
_entity_poly.pdbx_strand_id
1 'polypeptide(L)'
;MPRLSLTPERTLPQDAPAAALLGRIWRPDVAGPAIVTLRDGMVVDITRAFPTSRDLCETPDPAAALRAAPGEPVATLADILANTPVDDRDPARPWLLSPLDLQVVKAAGVTFAVSMLERVIEEKARGNPAAAATIRGEIGKLIGDDLSKLKPGSPEAMHLKEVLIRQGAWSQYLEVGIGPDAEIFTKAPPMSSVGTGFDAGLHPSSTWNNPEPEIVLVVASDGRIVGATLGNDVNLRDVEGRSALLLGKAKDNNAAAAVGPFIRLFDTGFTLDHVRKTTVTLTVEGEDGFTLEGSSSIAKISRDPADLAAQMIGPHHQYPDGAALYLGTMFAPIKDRDTAGGGFTHKYGDIVTIAAPELGALVNRMKRTDHCEPWTFGTSHLMRSLAKRGLL
;
A
#
# COMPACT_ATOMS: atom_id res chain seq x y z
N MET A 1 -9.87 -20.24 -15.55
CA MET A 1 -9.77 -18.79 -15.30
C MET A 1 -9.42 -18.60 -13.84
N PRO A 2 -8.42 -17.78 -13.49
CA PRO A 2 -8.11 -17.47 -12.10
C PRO A 2 -9.37 -16.86 -11.46
N ARG A 3 -9.84 -17.45 -10.36
CA ARG A 3 -11.01 -16.97 -9.62
C ARG A 3 -10.51 -16.22 -8.40
N LEU A 4 -11.03 -15.02 -8.18
CA LEU A 4 -10.84 -14.30 -6.93
C LEU A 4 -11.45 -15.15 -5.81
N SER A 5 -10.60 -15.74 -4.96
CA SER A 5 -11.00 -16.66 -3.90
C SER A 5 -10.30 -16.26 -2.61
N LEU A 6 -11.10 -16.00 -1.59
CA LEU A 6 -10.65 -15.57 -0.27
C LEU A 6 -10.97 -16.65 0.74
N THR A 7 -9.95 -17.12 1.46
CA THR A 7 -10.14 -18.02 2.60
C THR A 7 -9.42 -17.44 3.81
N PRO A 8 -9.85 -17.77 5.04
CA PRO A 8 -9.14 -17.33 6.25
C PRO A 8 -7.64 -17.65 6.21
N GLU A 9 -7.27 -18.84 5.74
CA GLU A 9 -5.88 -19.34 5.73
C GLU A 9 -4.98 -18.52 4.80
N ARG A 10 -5.53 -17.99 3.70
CA ARG A 10 -4.77 -17.15 2.75
C ARG A 10 -4.84 -15.67 3.12
N THR A 11 -5.90 -15.25 3.80
CA THR A 11 -6.16 -13.84 4.11
C THR A 11 -5.43 -13.39 5.38
N LEU A 12 -5.34 -14.26 6.38
CA LEU A 12 -4.79 -13.90 7.69
C LEU A 12 -3.27 -14.09 7.77
N PRO A 13 -2.59 -13.37 8.68
CA PRO A 13 -1.19 -13.64 8.98
C PRO A 13 -1.00 -15.04 9.58
N GLN A 14 0.21 -15.59 9.48
CA GLN A 14 0.52 -16.96 9.92
C GLN A 14 0.27 -17.19 11.42
N ASP A 15 0.39 -16.15 12.23
CA ASP A 15 0.17 -16.15 13.68
C ASP A 15 -1.11 -15.41 14.09
N ALA A 16 -2.13 -15.42 13.23
CA ALA A 16 -3.40 -14.71 13.44
C ALA A 16 -4.07 -14.88 14.82
N PRO A 17 -4.05 -16.07 15.48
CA PRO A 17 -4.62 -16.20 16.82
C PRO A 17 -3.98 -15.28 17.87
N ALA A 18 -2.71 -14.90 17.67
CA ALA A 18 -1.99 -13.98 18.54
C ALA A 18 -2.03 -12.52 18.03
N ALA A 19 -2.44 -12.25 16.80
CA ALA A 19 -2.37 -10.93 16.19
C ALA A 19 -3.51 -9.99 16.61
N ALA A 20 -3.20 -8.73 16.87
CA ALA A 20 -4.19 -7.67 17.09
C ALA A 20 -4.67 -7.11 15.73
N LEU A 21 -5.74 -7.72 15.18
CA LEU A 21 -6.25 -7.41 13.84
C LEU A 21 -7.47 -6.48 13.90
N LEU A 22 -7.31 -5.27 13.38
CA LEU A 22 -8.35 -4.26 13.19
C LEU A 22 -8.84 -4.29 11.74
N GLY A 23 -10.14 -4.42 11.56
CA GLY A 23 -10.78 -4.40 10.25
C GLY A 23 -12.03 -3.54 10.21
N ARG A 24 -12.61 -3.45 9.02
CA ARG A 24 -13.94 -2.86 8.80
C ARG A 24 -14.78 -3.82 7.98
N ILE A 25 -16.06 -3.93 8.31
CA ILE A 25 -17.05 -4.61 7.46
C ILE A 25 -18.16 -3.63 7.10
N TRP A 26 -18.85 -3.88 6.00
CA TRP A 26 -20.18 -3.32 5.80
C TRP A 26 -21.21 -4.23 6.46
N ARG A 27 -22.11 -3.64 7.24
CA ARG A 27 -23.23 -4.32 7.89
C ARG A 27 -24.56 -3.86 7.28
N PRO A 28 -25.25 -4.72 6.50
CA PRO A 28 -26.54 -4.37 5.89
C PRO A 28 -27.62 -4.02 6.90
N ASP A 29 -27.64 -4.69 8.05
CA ASP A 29 -28.64 -4.52 9.11
C ASP A 29 -28.61 -3.12 9.76
N VAL A 30 -27.45 -2.46 9.76
CA VAL A 30 -27.31 -1.06 10.21
C VAL A 30 -27.02 -0.08 9.06
N ALA A 31 -27.05 -0.57 7.81
CA ALA A 31 -26.78 0.19 6.59
C ALA A 31 -25.51 1.07 6.69
N GLY A 32 -24.42 0.51 7.19
CA GLY A 32 -23.20 1.26 7.44
C GLY A 32 -21.99 0.40 7.75
N PRO A 33 -20.79 1.02 7.79
CA PRO A 33 -19.58 0.33 8.18
C PRO A 33 -19.55 0.05 9.68
N ALA A 34 -18.89 -1.04 10.06
CA ALA A 34 -18.61 -1.41 11.44
C ALA A 34 -17.11 -1.63 11.63
N ILE A 35 -16.59 -1.23 12.78
CA ILE A 35 -15.22 -1.50 13.21
C ILE A 35 -15.19 -2.88 13.84
N VAL A 36 -14.29 -3.74 13.39
CA VAL A 36 -14.27 -5.15 13.79
C VAL A 36 -12.90 -5.63 14.21
N THR A 37 -12.91 -6.71 14.99
CA THR A 37 -11.73 -7.54 15.28
C THR A 37 -12.07 -9.02 15.14
N LEU A 38 -11.06 -9.88 15.23
CA LEU A 38 -11.22 -11.33 15.14
C LEU A 38 -11.04 -11.98 16.51
N ARG A 39 -11.98 -12.85 16.88
CA ARG A 39 -11.92 -13.67 18.12
C ARG A 39 -12.42 -15.06 17.80
N ASP A 40 -11.57 -16.08 18.00
CA ASP A 40 -11.92 -17.48 17.77
C ASP A 40 -12.54 -17.76 16.38
N GLY A 41 -12.02 -17.09 15.33
CA GLY A 41 -12.52 -17.21 13.95
C GLY A 41 -13.79 -16.41 13.64
N MET A 42 -14.37 -15.74 14.63
CA MET A 42 -15.53 -14.86 14.48
C MET A 42 -15.09 -13.41 14.24
N VAL A 43 -15.79 -12.74 13.32
CA VAL A 43 -15.74 -11.29 13.19
C VAL A 43 -16.63 -10.67 14.24
N VAL A 44 -16.05 -9.85 15.09
CA VAL A 44 -16.70 -9.21 16.24
C VAL A 44 -16.79 -7.71 16.01
N ASP A 45 -18.00 -7.17 16.02
CA ASP A 45 -18.27 -5.73 15.92
C ASP A 45 -17.98 -5.04 17.26
N ILE A 46 -17.05 -4.10 17.23
CA ILE A 46 -16.60 -3.28 18.37
C ILE A 46 -16.91 -1.79 18.17
N THR A 47 -17.75 -1.44 17.19
CA THR A 47 -18.06 -0.05 16.81
C THR A 47 -18.58 0.77 17.98
N ARG A 48 -19.27 0.13 18.94
CA ARG A 48 -19.79 0.80 20.14
C ARG A 48 -18.68 1.31 21.08
N ALA A 49 -17.52 0.66 21.06
CA ALA A 49 -16.34 1.09 21.81
C ALA A 49 -15.51 2.10 21.00
N PHE A 50 -15.41 1.88 19.69
CA PHE A 50 -14.64 2.70 18.77
C PHE A 50 -15.44 2.97 17.49
N PRO A 51 -16.06 4.17 17.35
CA PRO A 51 -16.89 4.49 16.18
C PRO A 51 -16.14 4.46 14.85
N THR A 52 -14.82 4.66 14.88
CA THR A 52 -13.94 4.67 13.71
C THR A 52 -12.63 3.90 13.99
N SER A 53 -11.98 3.37 12.94
CA SER A 53 -10.61 2.86 12.98
C SER A 53 -9.66 3.94 13.48
N ARG A 54 -9.88 5.20 13.08
CA ARG A 54 -9.17 6.38 13.61
C ARG A 54 -9.24 6.44 15.13
N ASP A 55 -10.42 6.37 15.73
CA ASP A 55 -10.56 6.52 17.19
C ASP A 55 -9.83 5.43 17.97
N LEU A 56 -9.82 4.19 17.47
CA LEU A 56 -9.02 3.12 18.06
C LEU A 56 -7.51 3.39 17.93
N CYS A 57 -7.05 3.78 16.73
CA CYS A 57 -5.64 4.07 16.47
C CYS A 57 -5.09 5.25 17.28
N GLU A 58 -5.94 6.22 17.66
CA GLU A 58 -5.53 7.34 18.50
C GLU A 58 -5.35 6.98 19.99
N THR A 59 -5.82 5.81 20.43
CA THR A 59 -5.61 5.40 21.82
C THR A 59 -4.11 5.26 22.17
N PRO A 60 -3.73 5.36 23.46
CA PRO A 60 -2.33 5.22 23.86
C PRO A 60 -1.72 3.85 23.52
N ASP A 61 -2.52 2.79 23.63
CA ASP A 61 -2.17 1.41 23.26
C ASP A 61 -3.32 0.79 22.45
N PRO A 62 -3.32 0.97 21.11
CA PRO A 62 -4.40 0.48 20.24
C PRO A 62 -4.57 -1.03 20.26
N ALA A 63 -3.49 -1.79 20.38
CA ALA A 63 -3.57 -3.25 20.41
C ALA A 63 -4.23 -3.74 21.70
N ALA A 64 -3.86 -3.19 22.86
CA ALA A 64 -4.53 -3.52 24.12
C ALA A 64 -5.99 -3.07 24.12
N ALA A 65 -6.28 -1.86 23.61
CA ALA A 65 -7.64 -1.33 23.49
C ALA A 65 -8.53 -2.23 22.61
N LEU A 66 -8.01 -2.68 21.46
CA LEU A 66 -8.69 -3.60 20.55
C LEU A 66 -9.05 -4.93 21.22
N ARG A 67 -8.10 -5.52 21.97
CA ARG A 67 -8.30 -6.79 22.67
C ARG A 67 -9.35 -6.66 23.79
N ALA A 68 -9.34 -5.54 24.51
CA ALA A 68 -10.26 -5.28 25.61
C ALA A 68 -11.67 -4.83 25.17
N ALA A 69 -11.83 -4.38 23.92
CA ALA A 69 -13.07 -3.79 23.44
C ALA A 69 -14.27 -4.77 23.58
N PRO A 70 -15.36 -4.40 24.26
CA PRO A 70 -16.58 -5.21 24.20
C PRO A 70 -17.12 -5.21 22.77
N GLY A 71 -17.71 -6.32 22.35
CA GLY A 71 -18.27 -6.43 21.02
C GLY A 71 -19.20 -7.61 20.86
N GLU A 72 -19.94 -7.63 19.76
CA GLU A 72 -20.88 -8.68 19.41
C GLU A 72 -20.39 -9.49 18.20
N PRO A 73 -20.48 -10.83 18.21
CA PRO A 73 -20.15 -11.64 17.05
C PRO A 73 -21.15 -11.37 15.92
N VAL A 74 -20.65 -11.15 14.71
CA VAL A 74 -21.47 -10.89 13.51
C VAL A 74 -21.62 -12.14 12.67
N ALA A 75 -20.49 -12.74 12.27
CA ALA A 75 -20.43 -13.96 11.46
C ALA A 75 -19.02 -14.56 11.53
N THR A 76 -18.83 -15.76 10.98
CA THR A 76 -17.49 -16.31 10.80
C THR A 76 -16.71 -15.48 9.77
N LEU A 77 -15.39 -15.43 9.90
CA LEU A 77 -14.57 -14.77 8.88
C LEU A 77 -14.73 -15.45 7.51
N ALA A 78 -14.85 -16.78 7.48
CA ALA A 78 -15.04 -17.52 6.24
C ALA A 78 -16.31 -17.07 5.49
N ASP A 79 -17.43 -16.88 6.21
CA ASP A 79 -18.68 -16.43 5.60
C ASP A 79 -18.59 -14.99 5.06
N ILE A 80 -17.92 -14.09 5.79
CA ILE A 80 -17.72 -12.70 5.35
C ILE A 80 -16.80 -12.67 4.13
N LEU A 81 -15.70 -13.41 4.13
CA LEU A 81 -14.78 -13.50 2.99
C LEU A 81 -15.47 -14.10 1.77
N ALA A 82 -16.30 -15.13 1.93
CA ALA A 82 -17.07 -15.72 0.85
C ALA A 82 -18.06 -14.74 0.21
N ASN A 83 -18.59 -13.79 1.00
CA ASN A 83 -19.49 -12.74 0.52
C ASN A 83 -18.78 -11.43 0.10
N THR A 84 -17.47 -11.34 0.23
CA THR A 84 -16.72 -10.11 -0.07
C THR A 84 -16.55 -9.84 -1.58
N PRO A 85 -16.25 -10.82 -2.45
CA PRO A 85 -16.08 -10.59 -3.90
C PRO A 85 -17.30 -9.93 -4.54
N VAL A 86 -17.08 -8.91 -5.38
CA VAL A 86 -18.15 -8.05 -5.94
C VAL A 86 -19.17 -8.83 -6.79
N ASP A 87 -18.74 -9.81 -7.58
CA ASP A 87 -19.61 -10.47 -8.59
C ASP A 87 -20.78 -11.25 -7.97
N ASP A 88 -20.50 -11.93 -6.86
CA ASP A 88 -21.42 -12.87 -6.20
C ASP A 88 -21.90 -12.32 -4.83
N ARG A 89 -21.63 -11.04 -4.53
CA ARG A 89 -21.95 -10.41 -3.23
C ARG A 89 -23.46 -10.34 -3.01
N ASP A 90 -23.94 -10.99 -1.95
CA ASP A 90 -25.29 -10.81 -1.45
C ASP A 90 -25.37 -9.51 -0.61
N PRO A 91 -26.13 -8.49 -1.05
CA PRO A 91 -26.24 -7.21 -0.34
C PRO A 91 -26.94 -7.32 1.02
N ALA A 92 -27.62 -8.44 1.32
CA ALA A 92 -28.24 -8.70 2.61
C ALA A 92 -27.27 -9.31 3.64
N ARG A 93 -26.05 -9.70 3.23
CA ARG A 93 -25.02 -10.29 4.08
C ARG A 93 -23.83 -9.33 4.26
N PRO A 94 -23.10 -9.40 5.38
CA PRO A 94 -21.93 -8.54 5.59
C PRO A 94 -20.78 -8.87 4.64
N TRP A 95 -19.92 -7.89 4.35
CA TRP A 95 -18.68 -8.06 3.57
C TRP A 95 -17.54 -7.24 4.16
N LEU A 96 -16.30 -7.66 3.93
CA LEU A 96 -15.10 -6.97 4.39
C LEU A 96 -14.88 -5.67 3.60
N LEU A 97 -14.37 -4.62 4.23
CA LEU A 97 -14.00 -3.35 3.62
C LEU A 97 -12.50 -3.09 3.77
N SER A 98 -11.98 -2.04 3.13
CA SER A 98 -10.68 -1.48 3.52
C SER A 98 -10.71 -1.14 5.02
N PRO A 99 -9.65 -1.44 5.78
CA PRO A 99 -9.61 -1.18 7.21
C PRO A 99 -9.44 0.31 7.55
N LEU A 100 -9.10 1.15 6.56
CA LEU A 100 -8.93 2.61 6.73
C LEU A 100 -10.26 3.35 6.65
N ASP A 101 -10.46 4.39 7.46
CA ASP A 101 -11.59 5.32 7.35
C ASP A 101 -11.18 6.79 7.18
N LEU A 102 -10.95 7.50 8.28
CA LEU A 102 -10.70 8.94 8.29
C LEU A 102 -9.24 9.30 8.05
N GLN A 103 -8.33 8.31 8.14
CA GLN A 103 -6.92 8.52 7.84
C GLN A 103 -6.76 8.99 6.39
N VAL A 104 -5.94 10.02 6.17
CA VAL A 104 -5.51 10.36 4.81
C VAL A 104 -4.63 9.25 4.24
N VAL A 105 -4.73 8.98 2.95
CA VAL A 105 -3.90 7.94 2.31
C VAL A 105 -2.75 8.59 1.55
N LYS A 106 -1.54 8.38 2.05
CA LYS A 106 -0.29 8.94 1.56
C LYS A 106 0.63 7.82 1.06
N ALA A 107 1.58 8.20 0.23
CA ALA A 107 2.58 7.28 -0.28
C ALA A 107 3.94 7.93 -0.36
N ALA A 108 4.97 7.13 -0.11
CA ALA A 108 6.36 7.48 -0.27
C ALA A 108 6.90 6.87 -1.57
N GLY A 109 7.34 7.74 -2.49
CA GLY A 109 7.94 7.32 -3.74
C GLY A 109 9.46 7.21 -3.65
N VAL A 110 10.06 6.48 -4.60
CA VAL A 110 11.52 6.43 -4.81
C VAL A 110 12.30 6.03 -3.54
N THR A 111 11.71 5.14 -2.73
CA THR A 111 12.28 4.71 -1.44
C THR A 111 13.34 3.61 -1.57
N PHE A 112 13.71 3.24 -2.80
CA PHE A 112 14.75 2.26 -3.10
C PHE A 112 15.80 2.87 -4.01
N ALA A 113 16.73 3.61 -3.41
CA ALA A 113 17.74 4.41 -4.10
C ALA A 113 18.58 3.59 -5.10
N VAL A 114 18.97 2.36 -4.77
CA VAL A 114 19.76 1.50 -5.67
C VAL A 114 19.00 1.21 -6.96
N SER A 115 17.73 0.82 -6.86
CA SER A 115 16.89 0.56 -8.03
C SER A 115 16.67 1.80 -8.89
N MET A 116 16.53 2.98 -8.26
CA MET A 116 16.43 4.24 -8.98
C MET A 116 17.74 4.59 -9.71
N LEU A 117 18.88 4.48 -9.03
CA LEU A 117 20.19 4.78 -9.61
C LEU A 117 20.50 3.89 -10.82
N GLU A 118 20.23 2.59 -10.74
CA GLU A 118 20.43 1.68 -11.87
C GLU A 118 19.59 2.10 -13.09
N ARG A 119 18.33 2.53 -12.90
CA ARG A 119 17.51 3.04 -14.00
C ARG A 119 18.06 4.34 -14.60
N VAL A 120 18.51 5.28 -13.76
CA VAL A 120 19.13 6.52 -14.24
C VAL A 120 20.38 6.21 -15.07
N ILE A 121 21.17 5.23 -14.64
CA ILE A 121 22.36 4.78 -15.39
C ILE A 121 21.96 4.17 -16.73
N GLU A 122 20.97 3.26 -16.75
CA GLU A 122 20.50 2.60 -17.98
C GLU A 122 19.92 3.58 -19.00
N GLU A 123 19.07 4.51 -18.57
CA GLU A 123 18.47 5.55 -19.41
C GLU A 123 19.53 6.46 -20.05
N LYS A 124 20.55 6.84 -19.26
CA LYS A 124 21.63 7.70 -19.75
C LYS A 124 22.60 6.95 -20.65
N ALA A 125 22.86 5.68 -20.35
CA ALA A 125 23.66 4.83 -21.20
C ALA A 125 22.98 4.55 -22.56
N ARG A 126 21.65 4.68 -22.66
CA ARG A 126 20.87 4.32 -23.87
C ARG A 126 21.23 2.93 -24.40
N GLY A 127 21.50 2.00 -23.49
CA GLY A 127 21.97 0.65 -23.81
C GLY A 127 23.44 0.51 -24.21
N ASN A 128 24.28 1.56 -24.10
CA ASN A 128 25.73 1.49 -24.31
C ASN A 128 26.45 0.96 -23.05
N PRO A 129 27.00 -0.27 -23.07
CA PRO A 129 27.63 -0.88 -21.89
C PRO A 129 28.86 -0.11 -21.40
N ALA A 130 29.63 0.52 -22.29
CA ALA A 130 30.83 1.27 -21.92
C ALA A 130 30.49 2.57 -21.19
N ALA A 131 29.44 3.27 -21.62
CA ALA A 131 28.95 4.47 -20.93
C ALA A 131 28.40 4.14 -19.53
N ALA A 132 27.62 3.05 -19.41
CA ALA A 132 27.13 2.57 -18.13
C ALA A 132 28.28 2.19 -17.17
N ALA A 133 29.31 1.51 -17.68
CA ALA A 133 30.49 1.14 -16.89
C ALA A 133 31.27 2.36 -16.39
N THR A 134 31.38 3.43 -17.19
CA THR A 134 32.01 4.69 -16.75
C THR A 134 31.24 5.32 -15.58
N ILE A 135 29.91 5.44 -15.69
CA ILE A 135 29.08 6.00 -14.61
C ILE A 135 29.18 5.14 -13.35
N ARG A 136 29.07 3.81 -13.47
CA ARG A 136 29.26 2.89 -12.33
C ARG A 136 30.65 2.99 -11.71
N GLY A 137 31.69 3.14 -12.52
CA GLY A 137 33.06 3.30 -12.04
C GLY A 137 33.28 4.59 -11.25
N GLU A 138 32.59 5.66 -11.61
CA GLU A 138 32.64 6.91 -10.83
C GLU A 138 31.83 6.83 -9.53
N ILE A 139 30.65 6.22 -9.58
CA ILE A 139 29.86 5.88 -8.40
C ILE A 139 30.70 5.03 -7.41
N GLY A 140 31.39 4.01 -7.92
CA GLY A 140 32.25 3.13 -7.13
C GLY A 140 33.42 3.86 -6.46
N LYS A 141 33.99 4.89 -7.10
CA LYS A 141 35.05 5.72 -6.49
C LYS A 141 34.55 6.58 -5.33
N LEU A 142 33.25 6.89 -5.29
CA LEU A 142 32.65 7.78 -4.30
C LEU A 142 32.10 7.02 -3.09
N ILE A 143 31.44 5.89 -3.33
CA ILE A 143 30.65 5.17 -2.32
C ILE A 143 31.30 3.81 -1.98
N GLY A 144 32.34 3.40 -2.72
CA GLY A 144 32.85 2.04 -2.71
C GLY A 144 31.97 1.11 -3.54
N ASP A 145 32.19 -0.21 -3.40
CA ASP A 145 31.52 -1.22 -4.23
C ASP A 145 30.05 -1.49 -3.83
N ASP A 146 29.53 -0.84 -2.77
CA ASP A 146 28.23 -1.16 -2.18
C ASP A 146 27.29 0.05 -2.11
N LEU A 147 26.54 0.24 -3.19
CA LEU A 147 25.48 1.25 -3.32
C LEU A 147 24.38 1.13 -2.24
N SER A 148 24.21 -0.04 -1.60
CA SER A 148 23.19 -0.22 -0.57
C SER A 148 23.48 0.55 0.72
N LYS A 149 24.73 1.01 0.91
CA LYS A 149 25.14 1.83 2.05
C LYS A 149 24.88 3.33 1.85
N LEU A 150 24.44 3.73 0.66
CA LEU A 150 24.17 5.13 0.37
C LEU A 150 22.93 5.60 1.13
N LYS A 151 23.15 6.42 2.17
CA LYS A 151 22.07 7.03 2.93
C LYS A 151 21.58 8.31 2.22
N PRO A 152 20.29 8.43 1.87
CA PRO A 152 19.76 9.68 1.31
C PRO A 152 20.03 10.88 2.21
N GLY A 153 20.38 12.02 1.61
CA GLY A 153 20.73 13.25 2.31
C GLY A 153 22.12 13.26 2.99
N SER A 154 22.87 12.16 2.95
CA SER A 154 24.26 12.12 3.44
C SER A 154 25.20 12.97 2.58
N PRO A 155 26.35 13.42 3.11
CA PRO A 155 27.38 14.08 2.32
C PRO A 155 27.78 13.31 1.06
N GLU A 156 27.88 11.99 1.15
CA GLU A 156 28.22 11.09 0.03
C GLU A 156 27.12 11.08 -1.03
N ALA A 157 25.84 11.01 -0.62
CA ALA A 157 24.69 11.06 -1.52
C ALA A 157 24.56 12.42 -2.22
N MET A 158 24.79 13.51 -1.50
CA MET A 158 24.78 14.86 -2.07
C MET A 158 25.93 15.06 -3.05
N HIS A 159 27.12 14.53 -2.75
CA HIS A 159 28.24 14.56 -3.67
C HIS A 159 27.96 13.73 -4.94
N LEU A 160 27.41 12.52 -4.82
CA LEU A 160 26.99 11.73 -5.97
C LEU A 160 25.96 12.49 -6.82
N LYS A 161 24.97 13.11 -6.18
CA LYS A 161 23.97 13.94 -6.87
C LYS A 161 24.63 15.07 -7.67
N GLU A 162 25.59 15.78 -7.10
CA GLU A 162 26.35 16.82 -7.82
C GLU A 162 27.12 16.28 -9.03
N VAL A 163 27.75 15.11 -8.89
CA VAL A 163 28.48 14.46 -9.99
C VAL A 163 27.53 14.09 -11.13
N LEU A 164 26.40 13.45 -10.82
CA LEU A 164 25.37 13.12 -11.82
C LEU A 164 24.82 14.38 -12.50
N ILE A 165 24.59 15.47 -11.76
CA ILE A 165 24.16 16.75 -12.33
C ILE A 165 25.20 17.31 -13.30
N ARG A 166 26.48 17.34 -12.92
CA ARG A 166 27.57 17.84 -13.79
C ARG A 166 27.72 17.03 -15.08
N GLN A 167 27.30 15.77 -15.07
CA GLN A 167 27.27 14.89 -16.24
C GLN A 167 26.01 15.02 -17.10
N GLY A 168 25.10 15.94 -16.76
CA GLY A 168 23.82 16.08 -17.45
C GLY A 168 22.85 14.93 -17.16
N ALA A 169 23.07 14.19 -16.07
CA ALA A 169 22.20 13.11 -15.60
C ALA A 169 21.17 13.59 -14.56
N TRP A 170 20.95 14.90 -14.41
CA TRP A 170 19.90 15.39 -13.53
C TRP A 170 18.52 14.82 -13.89
N SER A 171 17.80 14.41 -12.85
CA SER A 171 16.40 13.97 -12.87
C SER A 171 15.77 14.36 -11.54
N GLN A 172 14.48 14.67 -11.55
CA GLN A 172 13.71 14.92 -10.32
C GLN A 172 13.80 13.76 -9.32
N TYR A 173 14.00 12.52 -9.79
CA TYR A 173 14.18 11.36 -8.93
C TYR A 173 15.49 11.39 -8.12
N LEU A 174 16.51 12.16 -8.55
CA LEU A 174 17.72 12.37 -7.75
C LEU A 174 17.45 13.28 -6.55
N GLU A 175 16.53 14.24 -6.68
CA GLU A 175 16.14 15.13 -5.58
C GLU A 175 15.55 14.31 -4.44
N VAL A 176 14.68 13.35 -4.76
CA VAL A 176 13.90 12.60 -3.76
C VAL A 176 14.41 11.20 -3.47
N GLY A 177 15.26 10.60 -4.31
CA GLY A 177 15.76 9.24 -4.08
C GLY A 177 17.06 9.19 -3.29
N ILE A 178 17.93 10.18 -3.49
CA ILE A 178 19.23 10.31 -2.77
C ILE A 178 19.39 11.65 -2.06
N GLY A 179 18.53 12.64 -2.32
CA GLY A 179 18.51 13.88 -1.56
C GLY A 179 17.90 13.72 -0.15
N PRO A 180 17.87 14.82 0.63
CA PRO A 180 17.41 14.79 2.01
C PRO A 180 15.91 14.53 2.12
N ASP A 181 15.13 15.06 1.18
CA ASP A 181 13.67 15.03 1.23
C ASP A 181 13.11 13.79 0.54
N ALA A 182 12.20 13.08 1.20
CA ALA A 182 11.43 12.00 0.63
C ALA A 182 10.32 12.55 -0.27
N GLU A 183 10.02 11.83 -1.35
CA GLU A 183 8.79 12.09 -2.09
C GLU A 183 7.61 11.59 -1.26
N ILE A 184 6.74 12.50 -0.83
CA ILE A 184 5.47 12.18 -0.16
C ILE A 184 4.33 12.75 -1.00
N PHE A 185 3.40 11.90 -1.45
CA PHE A 185 2.24 12.31 -2.23
C PHE A 185 0.93 11.77 -1.66
N THR A 186 -0.18 12.37 -2.07
CA THR A 186 -1.53 11.87 -1.75
C THR A 186 -1.90 10.77 -2.73
N LYS A 187 -2.13 9.55 -2.23
CA LYS A 187 -2.55 8.41 -3.04
C LYS A 187 -4.07 8.36 -3.18
N ALA A 188 -4.78 8.65 -2.11
CA ALA A 188 -6.24 8.60 -2.07
C ALA A 188 -6.80 9.50 -0.96
N PRO A 189 -8.01 10.07 -1.14
CA PRO A 189 -8.72 10.71 -0.04
C PRO A 189 -9.17 9.69 1.03
N PRO A 190 -9.51 10.15 2.25
CA PRO A 190 -10.17 9.30 3.25
C PRO A 190 -11.41 8.61 2.67
N MET A 191 -11.69 7.40 3.15
CA MET A 191 -12.83 6.55 2.74
C MET A 191 -12.82 6.03 1.29
N SER A 192 -11.82 6.32 0.45
CA SER A 192 -11.85 5.91 -0.97
C SER A 192 -11.04 4.65 -1.31
N SER A 193 -10.15 4.19 -0.42
CA SER A 193 -9.40 2.95 -0.64
C SER A 193 -10.33 1.73 -0.64
N VAL A 194 -10.06 0.75 -1.51
CA VAL A 194 -10.79 -0.52 -1.56
C VAL A 194 -10.06 -1.62 -0.76
N GLY A 195 -10.82 -2.59 -0.25
CA GLY A 195 -10.28 -3.71 0.53
C GLY A 195 -9.87 -4.92 -0.31
N THR A 196 -9.42 -5.99 0.34
CA THR A 196 -9.27 -7.30 -0.30
C THR A 196 -10.62 -7.79 -0.85
N GLY A 197 -10.61 -8.46 -1.99
CA GLY A 197 -11.79 -8.97 -2.68
C GLY A 197 -12.53 -7.96 -3.56
N PHE A 198 -12.17 -6.68 -3.49
CA PHE A 198 -12.71 -5.67 -4.39
C PHE A 198 -11.94 -5.65 -5.71
N ASP A 199 -12.58 -5.12 -6.75
CA ASP A 199 -11.90 -4.77 -7.99
C ASP A 199 -10.96 -3.57 -7.74
N ALA A 200 -9.74 -3.62 -8.28
CA ALA A 200 -8.79 -2.51 -8.31
C ALA A 200 -8.74 -1.87 -9.71
N GLY A 201 -8.69 -0.54 -9.76
CA GLY A 201 -8.98 0.25 -10.96
C GLY A 201 -7.76 0.63 -11.78
N LEU A 202 -7.84 0.37 -13.09
CA LEU A 202 -6.94 0.86 -14.13
C LEU A 202 -7.66 1.90 -14.98
N HIS A 203 -7.11 3.11 -15.05
CA HIS A 203 -7.74 4.16 -15.84
C HIS A 203 -7.69 3.80 -17.34
N PRO A 204 -8.81 3.87 -18.10
CA PRO A 204 -8.88 3.40 -19.49
C PRO A 204 -7.90 4.07 -20.47
N SER A 205 -7.39 5.25 -20.12
CA SER A 205 -6.38 5.94 -20.93
C SER A 205 -4.97 5.41 -20.76
N SER A 206 -4.72 4.53 -19.79
CA SER A 206 -3.39 3.98 -19.54
C SER A 206 -3.16 2.74 -20.39
N THR A 207 -2.05 2.70 -21.10
CA THR A 207 -1.62 1.52 -21.87
C THR A 207 -0.48 0.77 -21.20
N TRP A 208 0.17 1.37 -20.20
CA TRP A 208 1.23 0.75 -19.43
C TRP A 208 1.06 1.05 -17.93
N ASN A 209 0.74 0.01 -17.17
CA ASN A 209 0.45 0.09 -15.74
C ASN A 209 0.91 -1.18 -15.01
N ASN A 210 1.12 -1.07 -13.71
CA ASN A 210 1.59 -2.19 -12.89
C ASN A 210 1.03 -2.11 -11.47
N PRO A 211 1.02 -3.23 -10.74
CA PRO A 211 0.77 -3.19 -9.32
C PRO A 211 2.05 -2.71 -8.62
N GLU A 212 1.89 -2.03 -7.50
CA GLU A 212 3.00 -1.68 -6.61
C GLU A 212 2.72 -2.31 -5.24
N PRO A 213 3.31 -3.50 -4.97
CA PRO A 213 3.11 -4.22 -3.72
C PRO A 213 3.90 -3.59 -2.58
N GLU A 214 3.19 -3.14 -1.55
CA GLU A 214 3.77 -2.32 -0.50
C GLU A 214 3.27 -2.70 0.90
N ILE A 215 4.07 -2.33 1.90
CA ILE A 215 3.59 -2.20 3.27
C ILE A 215 3.04 -0.79 3.44
N VAL A 216 1.89 -0.70 4.11
CA VAL A 216 1.25 0.56 4.50
C VAL A 216 1.34 0.69 6.02
N LEU A 217 2.01 1.73 6.50
CA LEU A 217 2.02 2.08 7.91
C LEU A 217 0.72 2.78 8.31
N VAL A 218 0.25 2.54 9.53
CA VAL A 218 -0.82 3.32 10.15
C VAL A 218 -0.21 4.24 11.19
N VAL A 219 -0.40 5.54 11.01
CA VAL A 219 0.20 6.60 11.81
C VAL A 219 -0.90 7.41 12.47
N ALA A 220 -0.88 7.48 13.80
CA ALA A 220 -1.80 8.29 14.59
C ALA A 220 -1.53 9.80 14.38
N SER A 221 -2.47 10.64 14.78
CA SER A 221 -2.41 12.10 14.59
C SER A 221 -1.23 12.78 15.27
N ASP A 222 -0.66 12.15 16.29
CA ASP A 222 0.54 12.60 17.01
C ASP A 222 1.86 12.07 16.40
N GLY A 223 1.79 11.36 15.28
CA GLY A 223 2.95 10.81 14.56
C GLY A 223 3.40 9.44 15.05
N ARG A 224 2.78 8.83 16.07
CA ARG A 224 3.08 7.44 16.46
C ARG A 224 2.67 6.48 15.35
N ILE A 225 3.57 5.57 15.00
CA ILE A 225 3.26 4.44 14.11
C ILE A 225 2.64 3.35 14.96
N VAL A 226 1.38 3.02 14.71
CA VAL A 226 0.56 2.15 15.58
C VAL A 226 0.26 0.79 14.97
N GLY A 227 0.57 0.58 13.69
CA GLY A 227 0.37 -0.69 13.01
C GLY A 227 0.82 -0.67 11.56
N ALA A 228 0.62 -1.79 10.88
CA ALA A 228 0.90 -1.94 9.47
C ALA A 228 -0.13 -2.85 8.78
N THR A 229 -0.22 -2.73 7.46
CA THR A 229 -1.07 -3.55 6.59
C THR A 229 -0.43 -3.64 5.19
N LEU A 230 -1.05 -4.36 4.26
CA LEU A 230 -0.58 -4.44 2.87
C LEU A 230 -1.33 -3.42 2.01
N GLY A 231 -0.69 -3.00 0.92
CA GLY A 231 -1.28 -2.11 -0.05
C GLY A 231 -0.87 -2.43 -1.48
N ASN A 232 -1.79 -2.14 -2.41
CA ASN A 232 -1.51 -2.00 -3.83
C ASN A 232 -1.62 -0.53 -4.24
N ASP A 233 -0.48 0.11 -4.50
CA ASP A 233 -0.44 1.43 -5.10
C ASP A 233 -0.50 1.30 -6.64
N VAL A 234 -1.69 1.05 -7.18
CA VAL A 234 -1.87 0.87 -8.62
C VAL A 234 -1.35 2.10 -9.36
N ASN A 235 -0.42 1.88 -10.28
CA ASN A 235 0.31 2.95 -10.95
C ASN A 235 0.13 2.90 -12.48
N LEU A 236 -0.14 4.06 -13.07
CA LEU A 236 -0.23 4.27 -14.51
C LEU A 236 1.10 4.82 -15.04
N ARG A 237 2.05 3.93 -15.31
CA ARG A 237 3.44 4.26 -15.69
C ARG A 237 3.53 5.15 -16.91
N ASP A 238 2.69 4.93 -17.91
CA ASP A 238 2.65 5.77 -19.11
C ASP A 238 2.19 7.20 -18.81
N VAL A 239 1.32 7.40 -17.82
CA VAL A 239 0.87 8.73 -17.38
C VAL A 239 1.93 9.41 -16.52
N GLU A 240 2.48 8.69 -15.54
CA GLU A 240 3.54 9.16 -14.63
C GLU A 240 4.81 9.56 -15.43
N GLY A 241 5.28 8.70 -16.33
CA GLY A 241 6.52 8.90 -17.09
C GLY A 241 6.50 10.08 -18.06
N ARG A 242 5.32 10.64 -18.36
CA ARG A 242 5.19 11.83 -19.21
C ARG A 242 5.54 13.12 -18.49
N SER A 243 5.22 13.23 -17.20
CA SER A 243 5.47 14.42 -16.39
C SER A 243 5.11 14.15 -14.93
N ALA A 244 5.94 14.58 -13.98
CA ALA A 244 5.60 14.55 -12.55
C ALA A 244 4.33 15.36 -12.22
N LEU A 245 3.97 16.35 -13.03
CA LEU A 245 2.73 17.13 -12.84
C LEU A 245 1.46 16.29 -13.09
N LEU A 246 1.61 15.07 -13.64
CA LEU A 246 0.50 14.14 -13.87
C LEU A 246 0.38 13.09 -12.76
N LEU A 247 1.16 13.17 -11.67
CA LEU A 247 1.17 12.15 -10.61
C LEU A 247 -0.22 11.91 -10.02
N GLY A 248 -0.99 12.98 -9.76
CA GLY A 248 -2.38 12.85 -9.28
C GLY A 248 -3.26 12.04 -10.25
N LYS A 249 -3.10 12.24 -11.57
CA LYS A 249 -3.81 11.46 -12.59
C LYS A 249 -3.32 10.01 -12.67
N ALA A 250 -2.05 9.77 -12.39
CA ALA A 250 -1.48 8.43 -12.37
C ALA A 250 -1.88 7.61 -11.14
N LYS A 251 -2.14 8.27 -9.99
CA LYS A 251 -2.25 7.61 -8.69
C LYS A 251 -3.64 7.67 -8.06
N ASP A 252 -4.38 8.77 -8.23
CA ASP A 252 -5.65 9.04 -7.53
C ASP A 252 -6.86 8.83 -8.47
N ASN A 253 -7.14 7.57 -8.80
CA ASN A 253 -8.31 7.16 -9.58
C ASN A 253 -9.24 6.27 -8.74
N ASN A 254 -10.50 6.10 -9.17
CA ASN A 254 -11.43 5.19 -8.51
C ASN A 254 -10.81 3.79 -8.36
N ALA A 255 -10.79 3.26 -7.14
CA ALA A 255 -10.21 1.96 -6.80
C ALA A 255 -8.71 1.77 -7.15
N ALA A 256 -7.94 2.85 -7.34
CA ALA A 256 -6.49 2.73 -7.59
C ALA A 256 -5.65 2.53 -6.32
N ALA A 257 -6.25 2.72 -5.14
CA ALA A 257 -5.63 2.44 -3.84
C ALA A 257 -6.34 1.24 -3.20
N ALA A 258 -5.65 0.11 -3.07
CA ALA A 258 -6.15 -1.02 -2.30
C ALA A 258 -5.34 -1.21 -1.02
N VAL A 259 -6.03 -1.45 0.11
CA VAL A 259 -5.41 -1.59 1.44
C VAL A 259 -6.10 -2.71 2.21
N GLY A 260 -5.32 -3.57 2.88
CA GLY A 260 -5.86 -4.59 3.78
C GLY A 260 -4.96 -5.82 3.89
N PRO A 261 -5.51 -6.98 4.28
CA PRO A 261 -6.93 -7.21 4.59
C PRO A 261 -7.36 -6.64 5.95
N PHE A 262 -6.43 -6.57 6.91
CA PHE A 262 -6.61 -5.99 8.24
C PHE A 262 -5.41 -5.12 8.58
N ILE A 263 -5.59 -4.12 9.44
CA ILE A 263 -4.48 -3.46 10.13
C ILE A 263 -4.02 -4.39 11.23
N ARG A 264 -2.75 -4.80 11.21
CA ARG A 264 -2.10 -5.46 12.34
C ARG A 264 -1.49 -4.38 13.23
N LEU A 265 -2.11 -4.16 14.39
CA LEU A 265 -1.66 -3.19 15.37
C LEU A 265 -0.36 -3.68 16.03
N PHE A 266 0.51 -2.74 16.38
CA PHE A 266 1.75 -3.06 17.06
C PHE A 266 1.52 -3.44 18.52
N ASP A 267 2.18 -4.52 18.93
CA ASP A 267 2.18 -5.05 20.29
C ASP A 267 3.53 -5.73 20.59
N THR A 268 3.59 -6.53 21.66
CA THR A 268 4.82 -7.24 22.04
C THR A 268 5.29 -8.27 21.01
N GLY A 269 4.38 -8.81 20.18
CA GLY A 269 4.67 -9.84 19.19
C GLY A 269 4.85 -9.30 17.77
N PHE A 270 4.43 -8.06 17.49
CA PHE A 270 4.60 -7.42 16.19
C PHE A 270 4.89 -5.94 16.35
N THR A 271 6.02 -5.50 15.83
CA THR A 271 6.54 -4.13 16.00
C THR A 271 7.07 -3.59 14.69
N LEU A 272 7.47 -2.31 14.68
CA LEU A 272 8.14 -1.71 13.53
C LEU A 272 9.41 -2.47 13.11
N ASP A 273 10.11 -3.13 14.03
CA ASP A 273 11.28 -3.96 13.71
C ASP A 273 10.94 -5.21 12.90
N HIS A 274 9.72 -5.73 13.06
CA HIS A 274 9.23 -6.81 12.22
C HIS A 274 8.97 -6.27 10.81
N VAL A 275 8.29 -5.11 10.69
CA VAL A 275 8.05 -4.43 9.41
C VAL A 275 9.35 -4.17 8.64
N ARG A 276 10.41 -3.69 9.31
CA ARG A 276 11.73 -3.46 8.72
C ARG A 276 12.36 -4.72 8.09
N LYS A 277 11.96 -5.90 8.53
CA LYS A 277 12.48 -7.21 8.08
C LYS A 277 11.54 -7.93 7.13
N THR A 278 10.29 -7.46 7.00
CA THR A 278 9.26 -8.09 6.19
C THR A 278 9.66 -8.11 4.71
N THR A 279 9.33 -9.22 4.05
CA THR A 279 9.38 -9.33 2.60
C THR A 279 7.97 -9.50 2.07
N VAL A 280 7.56 -8.57 1.20
CA VAL A 280 6.27 -8.59 0.52
C VAL A 280 6.42 -9.36 -0.78
N THR A 281 5.54 -10.32 -1.03
CA THR A 281 5.46 -11.04 -2.29
C THR A 281 4.31 -10.53 -3.14
N LEU A 282 4.43 -10.71 -4.45
CA LEU A 282 3.43 -10.38 -5.44
C LEU A 282 3.25 -11.57 -6.37
N THR A 283 2.01 -11.92 -6.65
CA THR A 283 1.62 -12.82 -7.73
C THR A 283 0.58 -12.14 -8.60
N VAL A 284 0.75 -12.20 -9.92
CA VAL A 284 -0.27 -11.81 -10.90
C VAL A 284 -0.63 -13.02 -11.73
N GLU A 285 -1.93 -13.33 -11.80
CA GLU A 285 -2.48 -14.43 -12.59
C GLU A 285 -3.49 -13.89 -13.60
N GLY A 286 -3.23 -14.12 -14.88
CA GLY A 286 -4.09 -13.71 -15.99
C GLY A 286 -4.98 -14.85 -16.51
N GLU A 287 -6.13 -14.49 -17.08
CA GLU A 287 -7.01 -15.45 -17.77
C GLU A 287 -6.37 -16.08 -19.01
N ASP A 288 -5.37 -15.41 -19.58
CA ASP A 288 -4.53 -15.87 -20.68
C ASP A 288 -3.45 -16.89 -20.26
N GLY A 289 -3.48 -17.36 -19.00
CA GLY A 289 -2.48 -18.27 -18.45
C GLY A 289 -1.17 -17.58 -18.07
N PHE A 290 -1.11 -16.25 -18.15
CA PHE A 290 0.04 -15.48 -17.71
C PHE A 290 0.21 -15.57 -16.19
N THR A 291 1.46 -15.78 -15.75
CA THR A 291 1.83 -15.70 -14.34
C THR A 291 3.05 -14.79 -14.17
N LEU A 292 3.06 -14.00 -13.11
CA LEU A 292 4.19 -13.18 -12.73
C LEU A 292 4.34 -13.25 -11.21
N GLU A 293 5.56 -13.49 -10.77
CA GLU A 293 5.92 -13.50 -9.36
C GLU A 293 6.97 -12.42 -9.09
N GLY A 294 6.87 -11.80 -7.92
CA GLY A 294 7.73 -10.73 -7.48
C GLY A 294 7.91 -10.74 -5.97
N SER A 295 8.96 -10.09 -5.51
CA SER A 295 9.12 -9.80 -4.08
C SER A 295 9.83 -8.46 -3.86
N SER A 296 9.51 -7.81 -2.76
CA SER A 296 10.12 -6.57 -2.28
C SER A 296 10.44 -6.73 -0.80
N SER A 297 11.73 -6.70 -0.46
CA SER A 297 12.20 -6.76 0.93
C SER A 297 12.35 -5.34 1.48
N ILE A 298 11.67 -5.04 2.58
CA ILE A 298 11.77 -3.73 3.24
C ILE A 298 13.19 -3.48 3.77
N ALA A 299 13.96 -4.51 4.06
CA ALA A 299 15.35 -4.36 4.48
C ALA A 299 16.25 -3.66 3.44
N LYS A 300 15.80 -3.51 2.18
CA LYS A 300 16.51 -2.79 1.12
C LYS A 300 16.04 -1.34 0.93
N ILE A 301 15.07 -0.87 1.72
CA ILE A 301 14.58 0.50 1.63
C ILE A 301 15.71 1.47 1.98
N SER A 302 15.85 2.56 1.24
CA SER A 302 16.92 3.56 1.44
C SER A 302 16.64 4.52 2.59
N ARG A 303 15.37 4.62 3.03
CA ARG A 303 14.94 5.42 4.19
C ARG A 303 14.20 4.57 5.18
N ASP A 304 14.55 4.70 6.47
CA ASP A 304 13.86 3.95 7.52
C ASP A 304 12.35 4.27 7.50
N PRO A 305 11.47 3.30 7.73
CA PRO A 305 10.02 3.54 7.79
C PRO A 305 9.62 4.65 8.80
N ALA A 306 10.35 4.81 9.91
CA ALA A 306 10.09 5.89 10.86
C ALA A 306 10.52 7.27 10.34
N ASP A 307 11.60 7.35 9.54
CA ASP A 307 12.02 8.58 8.87
C ASP A 307 10.98 9.01 7.84
N LEU A 308 10.47 8.08 7.04
CA LEU A 308 9.38 8.35 6.08
C LEU A 308 8.11 8.88 6.77
N ALA A 309 7.72 8.29 7.90
CA ALA A 309 6.60 8.79 8.70
C ALA A 309 6.87 10.21 9.23
N ALA A 310 8.08 10.48 9.76
CA ALA A 310 8.46 11.78 10.29
C ALA A 310 8.55 12.88 9.21
N GLN A 311 8.83 12.52 7.95
CA GLN A 311 8.79 13.45 6.82
C GLN A 311 7.37 13.72 6.31
N MET A 312 6.42 12.80 6.56
CA MET A 312 5.02 12.97 6.21
C MET A 312 4.25 13.84 7.22
N ILE A 313 4.44 13.61 8.53
CA ILE A 313 3.71 14.27 9.61
C ILE A 313 4.66 14.85 10.66
N GLY A 314 4.44 16.11 11.04
CA GLY A 314 5.30 16.81 11.99
C GLY A 314 4.89 18.27 12.21
N PRO A 315 5.78 19.13 12.73
CA PRO A 315 5.47 20.53 13.02
C PRO A 315 5.04 21.37 11.81
N HIS A 316 5.43 20.95 10.61
CA HIS A 316 5.16 21.68 9.36
C HIS A 316 3.94 21.15 8.58
N HIS A 317 3.36 20.02 9.00
CA HIS A 317 2.13 19.48 8.43
C HIS A 317 1.47 18.49 9.40
N GLN A 318 0.17 18.66 9.68
CA GLN A 318 -0.58 17.83 10.62
C GLN A 318 -1.74 17.10 9.94
N TYR A 319 -2.00 15.86 10.38
CA TYR A 319 -3.18 15.10 10.01
C TYR A 319 -3.97 14.75 11.28
N PRO A 320 -5.04 15.50 11.62
CA PRO A 320 -5.75 15.35 12.89
C PRO A 320 -6.47 14.00 13.08
N ASP A 321 -6.65 13.27 11.97
CA ASP A 321 -7.25 11.94 11.93
C ASP A 321 -6.23 10.83 11.59
N GLY A 322 -4.94 11.16 11.71
CA GLY A 322 -3.86 10.27 11.33
C GLY A 322 -3.72 10.08 9.82
N ALA A 323 -2.83 9.17 9.44
CA ALA A 323 -2.50 8.87 8.06
C ALA A 323 -2.17 7.39 7.86
N ALA A 324 -2.43 6.89 6.67
CA ALA A 324 -1.89 5.64 6.15
C ALA A 324 -0.77 5.97 5.16
N LEU A 325 0.42 5.37 5.33
CA LEU A 325 1.60 5.66 4.50
C LEU A 325 2.12 4.40 3.81
N TYR A 326 1.90 4.33 2.50
CA TYR A 326 2.55 3.41 1.57
C TYR A 326 4.07 3.68 1.56
N LEU A 327 4.91 2.64 1.73
CA LEU A 327 6.36 2.79 1.91
C LEU A 327 7.17 2.73 0.61
N GLY A 328 6.53 2.55 -0.54
CA GLY A 328 7.16 2.30 -1.83
C GLY A 328 7.50 0.83 -2.03
N THR A 329 7.84 0.48 -3.27
CA THR A 329 8.22 -0.88 -3.68
C THR A 329 9.48 -0.89 -4.55
N MET A 330 10.29 -1.96 -4.44
CA MET A 330 11.32 -2.26 -5.46
C MET A 330 10.73 -2.90 -6.71
N PHE A 331 9.49 -3.38 -6.61
CA PHE A 331 8.94 -4.23 -7.64
C PHE A 331 8.75 -3.47 -8.95
N ALA A 332 9.44 -3.95 -9.98
CA ALA A 332 9.45 -3.40 -11.31
C ALA A 332 9.36 -4.56 -12.29
N PRO A 333 8.15 -4.88 -12.79
CA PRO A 333 7.99 -6.08 -13.57
C PRO A 333 8.64 -5.92 -14.95
N ILE A 334 9.76 -6.63 -15.16
CA ILE A 334 10.50 -6.68 -16.43
C ILE A 334 10.05 -7.82 -17.35
N LYS A 335 9.18 -8.71 -16.86
CA LYS A 335 8.68 -9.84 -17.64
C LYS A 335 7.73 -9.33 -18.73
N ASP A 336 8.10 -9.57 -19.98
CA ASP A 336 7.23 -9.30 -21.11
C ASP A 336 5.93 -10.11 -21.03
N ARG A 337 4.81 -9.45 -21.30
CA ARG A 337 3.51 -10.13 -21.40
C ARG A 337 3.07 -10.38 -22.83
N ASP A 338 3.06 -9.34 -23.67
CA ASP A 338 2.52 -9.43 -25.03
C ASP A 338 3.61 -9.56 -26.09
N THR A 339 4.60 -8.67 -26.08
CA THR A 339 5.70 -8.64 -27.06
C THR A 339 7.05 -8.60 -26.36
N ALA A 340 8.07 -9.24 -26.96
CA ALA A 340 9.44 -9.17 -26.45
C ALA A 340 9.93 -7.71 -26.35
N GLY A 341 10.46 -7.33 -25.18
CA GLY A 341 10.89 -5.98 -24.83
C GLY A 341 9.76 -4.99 -24.52
N GLY A 342 8.50 -5.44 -24.48
CA GLY A 342 7.33 -4.58 -24.18
C GLY A 342 7.08 -4.36 -22.69
N GLY A 343 7.73 -5.15 -21.83
CA GLY A 343 7.52 -5.15 -20.39
C GLY A 343 6.17 -5.74 -19.98
N PHE A 344 5.89 -5.62 -18.69
CA PHE A 344 4.61 -6.01 -18.13
C PHE A 344 3.61 -4.86 -18.17
N THR A 345 2.37 -5.19 -18.52
CA THR A 345 1.18 -4.38 -18.28
C THR A 345 0.02 -5.28 -17.88
N HIS A 346 -0.92 -4.79 -17.08
CA HIS A 346 -2.10 -5.59 -16.75
C HIS A 346 -3.00 -5.81 -17.97
N LYS A 347 -3.69 -6.95 -17.95
CA LYS A 347 -4.94 -7.14 -18.68
C LYS A 347 -6.08 -7.12 -17.68
N TYR A 348 -7.25 -6.65 -18.11
CA TYR A 348 -8.44 -6.70 -17.27
C TYR A 348 -8.76 -8.16 -16.91
N GLY A 349 -9.16 -8.40 -15.67
CA GLY A 349 -9.37 -9.74 -15.13
C GLY A 349 -8.16 -10.32 -14.40
N ASP A 350 -6.97 -9.71 -14.50
CA ASP A 350 -5.81 -10.13 -13.72
C ASP A 350 -6.13 -10.19 -12.23
N ILE A 351 -5.77 -11.30 -11.58
CA ILE A 351 -5.82 -11.42 -10.13
C ILE A 351 -4.45 -11.08 -9.58
N VAL A 352 -4.40 -10.02 -8.77
CA VAL A 352 -3.21 -9.56 -8.07
C VAL A 352 -3.29 -10.00 -6.62
N THR A 353 -2.31 -10.77 -6.17
CA THR A 353 -2.14 -11.19 -4.78
C THR A 353 -0.87 -10.57 -4.23
N ILE A 354 -0.99 -9.76 -3.18
CA ILE A 354 0.11 -9.17 -2.43
C ILE A 354 0.09 -9.80 -1.05
N ALA A 355 1.20 -10.38 -0.60
CA ALA A 355 1.22 -11.14 0.64
C ALA A 355 2.50 -10.91 1.45
N ALA A 356 2.37 -11.04 2.77
CA ALA A 356 3.49 -11.16 3.70
C ALA A 356 3.07 -12.08 4.85
N PRO A 357 3.91 -13.02 5.29
CA PRO A 357 3.59 -13.93 6.40
C PRO A 357 3.01 -13.24 7.64
N GLU A 358 3.52 -12.06 7.97
CA GLU A 358 3.16 -11.28 9.15
C GLU A 358 1.88 -10.45 8.97
N LEU A 359 1.39 -10.26 7.73
CA LEU A 359 0.25 -9.39 7.43
C LEU A 359 -0.90 -10.10 6.70
N GLY A 360 -0.69 -11.31 6.19
CA GLY A 360 -1.67 -12.06 5.41
C GLY A 360 -1.59 -11.76 3.92
N ALA A 361 -2.74 -11.67 3.25
CA ALA A 361 -2.78 -11.35 1.82
C ALA A 361 -3.91 -10.39 1.41
N LEU A 362 -3.55 -9.42 0.58
CA LEU A 362 -4.43 -8.50 -0.14
C LEU A 362 -4.60 -9.03 -1.57
N VAL A 363 -5.84 -9.37 -1.95
CA VAL A 363 -6.16 -9.93 -3.26
C VAL A 363 -7.17 -9.05 -3.96
N ASN A 364 -6.84 -8.56 -5.16
CA ASN A 364 -7.72 -7.72 -5.96
C ASN A 364 -7.75 -8.20 -7.41
N ARG A 365 -8.89 -8.01 -8.08
CA ARG A 365 -9.00 -8.20 -9.53
C ARG A 365 -8.84 -6.87 -10.24
N MET A 366 -8.02 -6.82 -11.28
CA MET A 366 -7.81 -5.59 -12.05
C MET A 366 -8.96 -5.36 -13.02
N LYS A 367 -9.52 -4.15 -13.01
CA LYS A 367 -10.66 -3.77 -13.84
C LYS A 367 -10.51 -2.31 -14.29
N ARG A 368 -11.30 -1.90 -15.28
CA ARG A 368 -11.36 -0.48 -15.64
C ARG A 368 -11.97 0.32 -14.50
N THR A 369 -11.43 1.50 -14.22
CA THR A 369 -11.94 2.39 -13.16
C THR A 369 -13.42 2.72 -13.29
N ASP A 370 -13.95 2.81 -14.52
CA ASP A 370 -15.36 3.07 -14.83
C ASP A 370 -16.26 1.83 -14.72
N HIS A 371 -15.68 0.65 -14.48
CA HIS A 371 -16.40 -0.62 -14.23
C HIS A 371 -16.17 -1.17 -12.81
N CYS A 372 -15.32 -0.53 -12.00
CA CYS A 372 -15.23 -0.77 -10.56
C CYS A 372 -16.49 -0.23 -9.87
N GLU A 373 -16.83 -0.76 -8.69
CA GLU A 373 -17.92 -0.19 -7.88
C GLU A 373 -17.65 1.31 -7.63
N PRO A 374 -18.67 2.18 -7.79
CA PRO A 374 -18.49 3.61 -7.57
C PRO A 374 -18.30 3.91 -6.09
N TRP A 375 -17.31 4.74 -5.75
CA TRP A 375 -17.15 5.28 -4.41
C TRP A 375 -18.28 6.26 -4.07
N THR A 376 -19.30 5.78 -3.36
CA THR A 376 -20.50 6.55 -3.00
C THR A 376 -20.62 6.84 -1.50
N PHE A 377 -19.83 6.16 -0.66
CA PHE A 377 -19.84 6.31 0.79
C PHE A 377 -18.61 7.06 1.30
N GLY A 378 -18.71 8.39 1.36
CA GLY A 378 -17.65 9.28 1.89
C GLY A 378 -17.82 9.68 3.36
N THR A 379 -16.94 10.55 3.85
CA THR A 379 -16.90 11.02 5.25
C THR A 379 -18.24 11.55 5.77
N SER A 380 -18.96 12.35 4.98
CA SER A 380 -20.27 12.86 5.40
C SER A 380 -21.31 11.76 5.63
N HIS A 381 -21.22 10.66 4.88
CA HIS A 381 -22.11 9.51 5.03
C HIS A 381 -21.75 8.70 6.28
N LEU A 382 -20.45 8.54 6.56
CA LEU A 382 -19.97 7.95 7.81
C LEU A 382 -20.54 8.71 9.01
N MET A 383 -20.37 10.04 9.05
CA MET A 383 -20.86 10.86 10.17
C MET A 383 -22.38 10.73 10.38
N ARG A 384 -23.17 10.77 9.30
CA ARG A 384 -24.64 10.58 9.39
C ARG A 384 -25.00 9.17 9.84
N SER A 385 -24.28 8.15 9.38
CA SER A 385 -24.48 6.75 9.78
C SER A 385 -24.23 6.58 11.27
N LEU A 386 -23.10 7.09 11.78
CA LEU A 386 -22.74 7.02 13.19
C LEU A 386 -23.75 7.78 14.07
N ALA A 387 -24.13 9.00 13.69
CA ALA A 387 -25.14 9.78 14.42
C ALA A 387 -26.50 9.06 14.48
N LYS A 388 -26.97 8.49 13.35
CA LYS A 388 -28.23 7.72 13.30
C LYS A 388 -28.19 6.49 14.22
N ARG A 389 -27.00 5.92 14.44
CA ARG A 389 -26.75 4.76 15.30
C ARG A 389 -26.48 5.13 16.77
N GLY A 390 -26.48 6.42 17.12
CA GLY A 390 -26.17 6.90 18.48
C GLY A 390 -24.70 6.68 18.88
N LEU A 391 -23.79 6.76 17.92
CA LEU A 391 -22.34 6.55 18.09
C LEU A 391 -21.53 7.87 18.05
N LEU A 392 -22.19 9.02 17.88
CA LEU A 392 -21.63 10.36 17.94
C LEU A 392 -22.39 11.22 18.95
#